data_AF-A0A2E6SXV7-F1
#
_entry.id   AF-A0A2E6SXV7-F1
#
_cell.length_a   1.000
_cell.length_b   1.000
_cell.length_c   1.000
_cell.angle_alpha   90.00
_cell.angle_beta   90.00
_cell.angle_gamma   90.00
#
_symmetry.space_group_name_H-M   'P 1'
#
loop_
_entity.id
_entity.type
_entity.pdbx_description
1 polymer ?
#
loop_
_entity_poly.entity_id
_entity_poly.type
_entity_poly.pdbx_seq_one_letter_code
_entity_poly.pdbx_strand_id
1 'polypeptide(L)'
;FRVPFYYIDYTLAQVCAFQFWEKSELDFKSAWKDYLHLCNLGGSLPFTKLVEEAKLKSPFVKENMKGVIEKIDQFLEKIDDSAM
;
A
#
# COMPACT_ATOMS: atom_id res chain seq x y z
N PHE A 1 -14.81 -19.38 -8.68
CA PHE A 1 -15.69 -18.44 -7.94
C PHE A 1 -16.18 -19.12 -6.65
N ARG A 2 -15.44 -18.98 -5.55
CA ARG A 2 -15.83 -19.59 -4.24
C ARG A 2 -16.16 -18.55 -3.16
N VAL A 3 -15.75 -17.30 -3.35
CA VAL A 3 -16.06 -16.19 -2.43
C VAL A 3 -16.40 -14.96 -3.29
N PRO A 4 -17.69 -14.59 -3.41
CA PRO A 4 -18.06 -13.37 -4.14
C PRO A 4 -17.46 -12.14 -3.45
N PHE A 5 -17.19 -11.09 -4.24
CA PHE A 5 -16.65 -9.79 -3.81
C PHE A 5 -15.22 -9.75 -3.25
N TYR A 6 -14.62 -10.87 -2.84
CA TYR A 6 -13.27 -10.91 -2.25
C TYR A 6 -12.13 -10.35 -3.13
N TYR A 7 -12.33 -10.23 -4.44
CA TYR A 7 -11.29 -9.71 -5.32
C TYR A 7 -10.97 -8.23 -5.05
N ILE A 8 -11.94 -7.45 -4.55
CA ILE A 8 -11.74 -6.03 -4.28
C ILE A 8 -10.68 -5.81 -3.18
N ASP A 9 -10.61 -6.72 -2.22
CA ASP A 9 -9.66 -6.69 -1.11
C ASP A 9 -8.21 -6.63 -1.60
N TYR A 10 -7.87 -7.36 -2.68
CA TYR A 10 -6.54 -7.30 -3.28
C TYR A 10 -6.21 -5.92 -3.83
N THR A 11 -7.17 -5.26 -4.48
CA THR A 11 -6.95 -3.93 -5.06
C THR A 11 -6.74 -2.87 -3.96
N LEU A 12 -7.52 -2.96 -2.87
CA LEU A 12 -7.38 -2.07 -1.72
C LEU A 12 -6.06 -2.33 -0.97
N ALA A 13 -5.70 -3.59 -0.77
CA ALA A 13 -4.44 -3.98 -0.14
C ALA A 13 -3.23 -3.56 -0.99
N GLN A 14 -3.34 -3.63 -2.32
CA GLN A 14 -2.25 -3.24 -3.23
C GLN A 14 -1.94 -1.74 -3.16
N VAL A 15 -2.97 -0.88 -3.05
CA VAL A 15 -2.75 0.56 -2.81
C VAL A 15 -2.03 0.80 -1.49
N CYS A 16 -2.32 0.00 -0.45
CA CYS A 16 -1.59 0.08 0.82
C CYS A 16 -0.14 -0.44 0.70
N ALA A 17 0.06 -1.51 -0.09
CA ALA A 17 1.38 -2.08 -0.34
C ALA A 17 2.30 -1.11 -1.08
N PHE A 18 1.80 -0.40 -2.10
CA PHE A 18 2.57 0.63 -2.80
C PHE A 18 2.97 1.80 -1.91
N GLN A 19 2.14 2.18 -0.94
CA GLN A 19 2.55 3.19 0.05
C GLN A 19 3.65 2.68 0.98
N PHE A 20 3.63 1.39 1.35
CA PHE A 20 4.75 0.78 2.08
C PHE A 20 6.02 0.71 1.23
N TRP A 21 5.91 0.39 -0.05
CA TRP A 21 7.02 0.44 -1.00
C TRP A 21 7.62 1.85 -1.03
N GLU A 22 6.82 2.90 -1.25
CA GLU A 22 7.31 4.29 -1.22
C GLU A 22 7.99 4.63 0.12
N LYS A 23 7.36 4.28 1.25
CA LYS A 23 7.96 4.50 2.58
C LYS A 23 9.29 3.76 2.74
N SER A 24 9.40 2.55 2.18
CA SER A 24 10.61 1.72 2.30
C SER A 24 11.77 2.26 1.47
N GLU A 25 11.49 2.90 0.34
CA GLU A 25 12.50 3.58 -0.48
C GLU A 25 13.04 4.85 0.21
N LEU A 26 12.22 5.51 1.05
CA LEU A 26 12.60 6.71 1.80
C LEU A 26 13.32 6.40 3.12
N ASP A 27 12.75 5.52 3.94
CA ASP A 27 13.33 5.05 5.20
C ASP A 27 12.83 3.63 5.51
N PHE A 28 13.62 2.64 5.09
CA PHE A 28 13.32 1.23 5.29
C PHE A 28 13.10 0.86 6.76
N LYS A 29 13.89 1.41 7.70
CA LYS A 29 13.80 1.04 9.12
C LYS A 29 12.49 1.52 9.73
N SER A 30 12.11 2.76 9.42
CA SER A 30 10.84 3.33 9.86
C SER A 30 9.65 2.60 9.23
N ALA A 31 9.70 2.33 7.92
CA ALA A 31 8.67 1.57 7.21
C ALA A 31 8.48 0.15 7.78
N TRP A 32 9.59 -0.55 8.05
CA TRP A 32 9.56 -1.89 8.65
C TRP A 32 8.96 -1.89 10.06
N LYS A 33 9.27 -0.86 10.87
CA LYS A 33 8.69 -0.71 12.21
C LYS A 33 7.17 -0.51 12.15
N ASP A 34 6.68 0.35 11.23
CA ASP A 34 5.25 0.56 11.02
C ASP A 34 4.55 -0.72 10.52
N TYR A 35 5.19 -1.48 9.63
CA TYR A 35 4.69 -2.77 9.14
C TYR A 35 4.60 -3.83 10.25
N LEU A 36 5.65 -3.97 11.07
CA LEU A 36 5.65 -4.93 12.17
C LEU A 36 4.59 -4.55 13.24
N HIS A 37 4.42 -3.26 13.51
CA HIS A 37 3.32 -2.76 14.36
C HIS A 37 1.96 -3.19 13.82
N LEU A 38 1.70 -2.98 12.53
CA LEU A 38 0.48 -3.44 11.86
C LEU A 38 0.26 -4.95 12.02
N CYS A 39 1.29 -5.77 11.81
CA CYS A 39 1.19 -7.22 11.98
C CYS A 39 0.82 -7.63 13.41
N ASN A 40 1.37 -6.95 14.42
CA ASN A 40 1.07 -7.23 15.83
C ASN A 40 -0.37 -6.88 16.23
N LEU A 41 -1.03 -5.97 15.51
CA LEU A 41 -2.45 -5.65 15.75
C LEU A 41 -3.39 -6.75 15.27
N GLY A 42 -3.00 -7.56 14.28
CA GLY A 42 -3.83 -8.62 13.72
C GLY A 42 -5.23 -8.11 13.32
N GLY A 43 -6.27 -8.83 13.73
CA GLY A 43 -7.68 -8.45 13.51
C GLY A 43 -8.31 -7.63 14.64
N SER A 44 -7.52 -7.02 15.52
CA SER A 44 -8.05 -6.29 16.69
C SER A 44 -8.79 -4.99 16.33
N LEU A 45 -8.59 -4.48 15.12
CA LEU A 45 -9.17 -3.22 14.64
C LEU A 45 -9.82 -3.37 13.26
N PRO A 46 -10.83 -2.53 12.93
CA PRO A 46 -11.36 -2.44 11.57
C PRO A 46 -10.30 -2.00 10.55
N PHE A 47 -10.48 -2.35 9.28
CA PHE A 47 -9.55 -2.04 8.19
C PHE A 47 -9.06 -0.58 8.18
N THR A 48 -9.97 0.38 8.25
CA THR A 48 -9.60 1.81 8.21
C THR A 48 -8.72 2.24 9.38
N LYS A 49 -8.88 1.59 10.55
CA LYS A 49 -8.04 1.81 11.73
C LYS A 49 -6.69 1.12 11.61
N LEU A 50 -6.64 -0.07 11.04
CA LEU A 50 -5.35 -0.73 10.73
C LEU A 50 -4.51 0.09 9.74
N VAL A 51 -5.13 0.67 8.71
CA VAL A 51 -4.46 1.57 7.75
C VAL A 51 -3.90 2.82 8.45
N GLU A 52 -4.67 3.41 9.37
CA GLU A 52 -4.25 4.57 10.17
C GLU A 52 -3.07 4.23 11.10
N GLU A 53 -3.14 3.10 11.82
CA GLU A 53 -2.06 2.61 12.70
C GLU A 53 -0.76 2.29 11.93
N ALA A 54 -0.87 1.81 10.70
CA ALA A 54 0.26 1.60 9.79
C ALA A 54 0.84 2.92 9.21
N LYS A 55 0.28 4.07 9.60
CA LYS A 55 0.62 5.40 9.06
C LYS A 55 0.53 5.44 7.53
N LEU A 56 -0.49 4.79 7.01
CA LEU A 56 -0.85 4.80 5.60
C LEU A 56 -2.06 5.71 5.38
N LYS A 57 -2.23 6.15 4.15
CA LYS A 57 -3.37 6.94 3.71
C LYS A 57 -4.47 6.01 3.20
N SER A 58 -5.71 6.31 3.56
CA SER A 58 -6.88 5.50 3.18
C SER A 58 -7.02 5.38 1.65
N PRO A 59 -7.20 4.16 1.11
CA PRO A 59 -7.41 3.94 -0.33
C PRO A 59 -8.80 4.38 -0.80
N PHE A 60 -9.70 4.74 0.12
CA PHE A 60 -11.04 5.26 -0.23
C PHE A 60 -11.04 6.76 -0.54
N VAL A 61 -9.92 7.45 -0.31
CA VAL A 61 -9.78 8.87 -0.66
C VAL A 61 -9.09 8.99 -2.01
N LYS A 62 -9.80 9.54 -2.99
CA LYS A 62 -9.36 9.65 -4.40
C LYS A 62 -7.96 10.25 -4.55
N GLU A 63 -7.67 11.33 -3.82
CA GLU A 63 -6.37 12.02 -3.93
C GLU A 63 -5.20 11.17 -3.42
N ASN A 64 -5.43 10.27 -2.45
CA ASN A 64 -4.39 9.34 -1.99
C ASN A 64 -4.05 8.32 -3.08
N MET A 65 -5.08 7.84 -3.79
CA MET A 65 -4.89 6.88 -4.89
C MET A 65 -4.12 7.52 -6.05
N LYS A 66 -4.44 8.77 -6.39
CA LYS A 66 -3.72 9.52 -7.44
C LYS A 66 -2.24 9.65 -7.13
N GLY A 67 -1.90 10.06 -5.89
CA GLY A 67 -0.50 10.21 -5.48
C GLY A 67 0.30 8.91 -5.53
N VAL A 68 -0.34 7.76 -5.21
CA VAL A 68 0.31 6.44 -5.32
C VAL A 68 0.59 6.07 -6.78
N ILE A 69 -0.38 6.28 -7.68
CA ILE A 69 -0.23 5.97 -9.10
C ILE A 69 0.90 6.80 -9.72
N GLU A 70 0.93 8.11 -9.46
CA GLU A 70 1.98 9.00 -9.96
C GLU A 70 3.39 8.54 -9.56
N LYS A 71 3.55 7.98 -8.35
CA LYS A 71 4.84 7.44 -7.89
C LYS A 71 5.26 6.16 -8.61
N ILE A 72 4.30 5.30 -8.92
CA ILE A 72 4.54 4.06 -9.66
C ILE A 72 4.92 4.40 -11.10
N ASP A 73 4.15 5.28 -11.76
CA ASP A 73 4.42 5.71 -13.13
C ASP A 73 5.83 6.31 -13.24
N GLN A 74 6.19 7.23 -12.33
CA GLN A 74 7.54 7.82 -12.26
C GLN A 74 8.66 6.80 -12.03
N PHE A 75 8.37 5.68 -11.38
CA PHE A 75 9.34 4.61 -11.19
C PHE A 75 9.48 3.76 -12.45
N LEU A 76 8.36 3.40 -13.08
CA LEU A 76 8.34 2.62 -14.31
C LEU A 76 8.99 3.36 -15.48
N GLU A 77 8.76 4.67 -15.62
CA GLU A 77 9.41 5.52 -16.64
C GLU A 77 10.94 5.52 -16.59
N LYS A 78 11.54 5.13 -15.47
CA LYS A 78 13.01 5.04 -15.30
C LYS A 78 13.59 3.72 -15.76
N ILE A 79 12.74 2.74 -16.06
CA ILE A 79 13.15 1.39 -16.47
C ILE A 79 13.05 1.34 -18.00
N ASP A 80 14.18 1.09 -18.67
CA ASP A 80 14.16 0.77 -20.10
C ASP A 80 13.80 -0.71 -20.27
N ASP A 81 12.54 -0.96 -20.58
CA ASP A 81 11.96 -2.27 -20.80
C ASP A 81 12.01 -2.72 -22.27
N SER A 82 12.51 -1.87 -23.19
CA SER A 82 12.60 -2.19 -24.62
C SER A 82 13.66 -3.25 -24.97
N ALA A 83 14.56 -3.52 -24.04
CA ALA A 83 15.63 -4.51 -24.15
C ALA A 83 15.28 -5.88 -23.52
N MET A 84 14.05 -6.06 -23.02
CA MET A 84 13.56 -7.29 -22.39
C MET A 84 12.92 -8.28 -23.36
#